data_AF-A0A1S2W6B8-F1
#
_entry.id   AF-A0A1S2W6B8-F1
#
_cell.length_a   1.000
_cell.length_b   1.000
_cell.length_c   1.000
_cell.angle_alpha   90.00
_cell.angle_beta   90.00
_cell.angle_gamma   90.00
#
_symmetry.space_group_name_H-M   'P 1'
#
loop_
_entity.id
_entity.type
_entity.pdbx_description
1 polymer ?
#
loop_
_entity_poly.entity_id
_entity_poly.type
_entity_poly.pdbx_seq_one_letter_code
_entity_poly.pdbx_strand_id
1 'polypeptide(L)'
;MKKIGTTKKISLSLTDYEWQVLDRFMLETEMNMSQSIRHLLDFKAAENQVELISHTVTKKNIHQIQDLDYFREQFSKALLIKNLNDRDLFLVNLMENMQRTFSIPTLSSSKFNSSYPDVISLYRSISYARSI
;
A
#
# COMPACT_ATOMS: atom_id res chain seq x y z
N MET A 1 -45.02 27.46 -3.94
CA MET A 1 -44.81 26.23 -4.74
C MET A 1 -44.19 25.16 -3.83
N LYS A 2 -44.93 24.10 -3.50
CA LYS A 2 -44.41 22.97 -2.70
C LYS A 2 -43.67 22.00 -3.63
N LYS A 3 -42.36 21.82 -3.46
CA LYS A 3 -41.60 20.76 -4.16
C LYS A 3 -42.01 19.42 -3.56
N ILE A 4 -42.74 18.61 -4.32
CA ILE A 4 -43.08 17.24 -3.97
C ILE A 4 -41.84 16.39 -4.31
N GLY A 5 -41.08 15.98 -3.30
CA GLY A 5 -39.94 15.08 -3.50
C GLY A 5 -40.42 13.71 -3.93
N THR A 6 -39.99 13.25 -5.11
CA THR A 6 -40.28 11.92 -5.63
C THR A 6 -39.50 10.86 -4.83
N THR A 7 -40.16 10.13 -3.94
CA THR A 7 -39.57 8.98 -3.24
C THR A 7 -39.70 7.73 -4.11
N LYS A 8 -38.59 7.25 -4.68
CA LYS A 8 -38.53 5.97 -5.40
C LYS A 8 -38.27 4.85 -4.39
N LYS A 9 -39.19 3.89 -4.27
CA LYS A 9 -39.02 2.72 -3.40
C LYS A 9 -38.04 1.76 -4.07
N ILE A 10 -36.92 1.46 -3.41
CA ILE A 10 -35.87 0.56 -3.92
C ILE A 10 -35.78 -0.63 -2.96
N SER A 11 -35.82 -1.85 -3.48
CA SER A 11 -35.51 -3.06 -2.72
C SER A 11 -34.02 -3.35 -2.81
N LEU A 12 -33.33 -3.39 -1.67
CA LEU A 12 -31.92 -3.73 -1.58
C LEU A 12 -31.80 -5.18 -1.10
N SER A 13 -31.03 -5.99 -1.81
CA SER A 13 -30.60 -7.31 -1.33
C SER A 13 -29.29 -7.15 -0.56
N LEU A 14 -29.38 -7.13 0.76
CA LEU A 14 -28.23 -7.17 1.65
C LEU A 14 -28.09 -8.56 2.26
N THR A 15 -26.86 -8.95 2.53
CA THR A 15 -26.56 -10.18 3.28
C THR A 15 -26.96 -10.02 4.75
N ASP A 16 -27.17 -11.15 5.46
CA ASP A 16 -27.56 -11.12 6.89
C ASP A 16 -26.53 -10.41 7.77
N TYR A 17 -25.24 -10.49 7.41
CA TYR A 17 -24.18 -9.74 8.09
C TYR A 17 -24.30 -8.23 7.88
N GLU A 18 -24.59 -7.79 6.65
CA GLU A 18 -24.79 -6.37 6.34
C GLU A 18 -26.02 -5.79 7.04
N TRP A 19 -27.07 -6.59 7.24
CA TRP A 19 -28.22 -6.19 8.05
C TRP A 19 -27.86 -5.95 9.52
N GLN A 20 -27.06 -6.85 10.12
CA GLN A 20 -26.61 -6.68 11.51
C GLN A 20 -25.73 -5.44 11.71
N VAL A 21 -24.88 -5.13 10.72
CA VAL A 21 -24.04 -3.92 10.75
C VAL A 21 -24.90 -2.66 10.66
N LEU A 22 -25.92 -2.65 9.79
CA LEU A 22 -26.85 -1.53 9.67
C LEU A 22 -27.67 -1.32 10.94
N ASP A 23 -28.16 -2.39 11.56
CA ASP A 23 -28.92 -2.31 12.81
C ASP A 23 -28.07 -1.72 13.94
N ARG A 24 -26.81 -2.17 14.08
CA ARG A 24 -25.88 -1.60 15.07
C ARG A 24 -25.61 -0.12 14.80
N PHE A 25 -25.37 0.23 13.54
CA PHE A 25 -25.12 1.62 13.16
C PHE A 25 -26.30 2.53 13.45
N MET A 26 -27.54 2.08 13.19
CA MET A 26 -28.77 2.82 13.53
C MET A 26 -28.89 3.05 15.03
N LEU A 27 -28.55 2.06 15.86
CA LEU A 27 -28.57 2.18 17.31
C LEU A 27 -27.52 3.15 17.85
N GLU A 28 -26.32 3.14 17.28
CA GLU A 28 -25.20 3.99 17.73
C GLU A 28 -25.35 5.45 17.29
N THR A 29 -26.00 5.70 16.16
CA THR A 29 -26.11 7.04 15.55
C THR A 29 -27.49 7.68 15.70
N GLU A 30 -28.46 6.95 16.27
CA GLU A 30 -29.88 7.32 16.35
C GLU A 30 -30.51 7.67 14.97
N MET A 31 -29.92 7.16 13.89
CA MET A 31 -30.37 7.41 12.51
C MET A 31 -31.45 6.42 12.10
N ASN A 32 -32.43 6.89 11.31
CA ASN A 32 -33.44 5.98 10.76
C ASN A 32 -32.89 5.19 9.56
N MET A 33 -33.53 4.04 9.27
CA MET A 33 -33.12 3.12 8.20
C MET A 33 -32.86 3.81 6.85
N SER A 34 -33.67 4.79 6.46
CA SER A 34 -33.48 5.50 5.20
C SER A 34 -32.23 6.38 5.19
N GLN A 35 -31.90 6.99 6.33
CA GLN A 35 -30.70 7.79 6.50
C GLN A 35 -29.45 6.90 6.55
N SER A 36 -29.51 5.80 7.30
CA SER A 36 -28.39 4.85 7.41
C SER A 36 -28.07 4.16 6.09
N ILE A 37 -29.09 3.75 5.32
CA ILE A 37 -28.91 3.20 3.97
C ILE A 37 -28.28 4.25 3.04
N ARG A 38 -28.70 5.52 3.13
CA ARG A 38 -28.11 6.59 2.31
C ARG A 38 -26.64 6.79 2.66
N HIS A 39 -26.30 6.84 3.95
CA HIS A 39 -24.90 6.90 4.39
C HIS A 39 -24.08 5.69 3.93
N LEU A 40 -24.65 4.49 4.00
CA LEU A 40 -23.97 3.29 3.51
C LEU A 40 -23.75 3.33 1.99
N LEU A 41 -24.71 3.83 1.23
CA LEU A 41 -24.59 3.99 -0.23
C LEU A 41 -23.58 5.09 -0.60
N ASP A 42 -23.59 6.21 0.11
CA ASP A 42 -22.61 7.29 -0.08
C ASP A 42 -21.19 6.81 0.29
N PHE A 43 -21.07 6.01 1.36
CA PHE A 43 -19.84 5.35 1.75
C PHE A 43 -19.39 4.33 0.72
N LYS A 44 -20.25 3.41 0.26
CA LYS A 44 -19.92 2.44 -0.81
C LYS A 44 -19.57 3.13 -2.13
N ALA A 45 -20.21 4.26 -2.45
CA ALA A 45 -19.87 5.06 -3.63
C ALA A 45 -18.51 5.75 -3.48
N ALA A 46 -18.15 6.21 -2.27
CA ALA A 46 -16.82 6.70 -1.96
C ALA A 46 -15.78 5.57 -1.96
N GLU A 47 -16.10 4.40 -1.40
CA GLU A 47 -15.27 3.20 -1.45
C GLU A 47 -15.00 2.76 -2.88
N ASN A 48 -15.96 2.86 -3.80
CA ASN A 48 -15.74 2.51 -5.22
C ASN A 48 -14.71 3.46 -5.89
N GLN A 49 -14.61 4.71 -5.45
CA GLN A 49 -13.53 5.61 -5.88
C GLN A 49 -12.20 5.32 -5.15
N VAL A 50 -12.27 4.90 -3.88
CA VAL A 50 -11.10 4.52 -3.08
C VAL A 50 -10.55 3.14 -3.47
N GLU A 51 -11.35 2.21 -3.99
CA GLU A 51 -10.94 0.89 -4.48
C GLU A 51 -10.12 1.03 -5.75
N LEU A 52 -10.48 1.94 -6.66
CA LEU A 52 -9.69 2.22 -7.86
C LEU A 52 -8.28 2.75 -7.50
N ILE A 53 -8.20 3.56 -6.45
CA ILE A 53 -6.94 4.13 -5.93
C ILE A 53 -6.20 3.09 -5.08
N SER A 54 -6.90 2.27 -4.30
CA SER A 54 -6.31 1.25 -3.44
C SER A 54 -5.79 0.06 -4.25
N HIS A 55 -6.49 -0.44 -5.26
CA HIS A 55 -5.97 -1.53 -6.08
C HIS A 55 -4.69 -1.17 -6.86
N THR A 56 -4.52 0.11 -7.21
CA THR A 56 -3.31 0.60 -7.88
C THR A 56 -2.17 0.89 -6.88
N VAL A 57 -2.47 1.47 -5.72
CA VAL A 57 -1.48 1.75 -4.66
C VAL A 57 -1.04 0.48 -3.92
N THR A 58 -1.96 -0.42 -3.63
CA THR A 58 -1.70 -1.66 -2.88
C THR A 58 -0.97 -2.70 -3.73
N LYS A 59 -1.28 -2.86 -5.03
CA LYS A 59 -0.48 -3.74 -5.91
C LYS A 59 0.96 -3.25 -6.07
N LYS A 60 1.15 -1.93 -6.20
CA LYS A 60 2.49 -1.33 -6.30
C LYS A 60 3.27 -1.49 -4.99
N ASN A 61 2.63 -1.29 -3.83
CA ASN A 61 3.27 -1.48 -2.53
C ASN A 61 3.58 -2.96 -2.24
N ILE A 62 2.68 -3.90 -2.56
CA ILE A 62 2.92 -5.34 -2.34
C ILE A 62 4.12 -5.83 -3.18
N HIS A 63 4.23 -5.41 -4.45
CA HIS A 63 5.41 -5.74 -5.26
C HIS A 63 6.68 -5.13 -4.65
N GLN A 64 6.63 -3.86 -4.24
CA GLN A 64 7.79 -3.21 -3.62
C GLN A 64 8.23 -3.87 -2.30
N ILE A 65 7.29 -4.37 -1.49
CA ILE A 65 7.60 -5.11 -0.25
C ILE A 65 8.22 -6.47 -0.58
N GLN A 66 7.65 -7.22 -1.52
CA GLN A 66 8.19 -8.51 -1.96
C GLN A 66 9.60 -8.35 -2.58
N ASP A 67 9.80 -7.29 -3.36
CA ASP A 67 11.10 -6.97 -3.93
C ASP A 67 12.11 -6.62 -2.84
N LEU A 68 11.72 -5.87 -1.79
CA LEU A 68 12.62 -5.46 -0.72
C LEU A 68 13.12 -6.64 0.11
N ASP A 69 12.24 -7.61 0.41
CA ASP A 69 12.62 -8.82 1.12
C ASP A 69 13.59 -9.69 0.31
N TYR A 70 13.40 -9.76 -1.01
CA TYR A 70 14.39 -10.37 -1.91
C TYR A 70 15.77 -9.71 -1.74
N PHE A 71 15.86 -8.37 -1.78
CA PHE A 71 17.15 -7.67 -1.61
C PHE A 71 17.77 -7.91 -0.23
N ARG A 72 16.97 -8.00 0.83
CA ARG A 72 17.46 -8.33 2.19
C ARG A 72 18.06 -9.74 2.25
N GLU A 73 17.40 -10.71 1.61
CA GLU A 73 17.88 -12.08 1.55
C GLU A 73 19.19 -12.17 0.75
N GLN A 74 19.25 -11.54 -0.42
CA GLN A 74 20.47 -11.51 -1.24
C GLN A 74 21.63 -10.80 -0.53
N PHE A 75 21.36 -9.71 0.19
CA PHE A 75 22.38 -9.05 0.99
C PHE A 75 22.91 -9.98 2.09
N SER A 76 22.02 -10.70 2.77
CA SER A 76 22.43 -11.68 3.80
C SER A 76 23.31 -12.78 3.20
N LYS A 77 23.00 -13.27 1.99
CA LYS A 77 23.84 -14.22 1.26
C LYS A 77 25.20 -13.64 0.89
N ALA A 78 25.24 -12.38 0.45
CA ALA A 78 26.49 -11.69 0.13
C ALA A 78 27.45 -11.63 1.32
N LEU A 79 26.93 -11.41 2.53
CA LEU A 79 27.73 -11.37 3.75
C LEU A 79 28.36 -12.73 4.13
N LEU A 80 27.84 -13.84 3.60
CA LEU A 80 28.39 -15.18 3.80
C LEU A 80 29.54 -15.52 2.82
N ILE A 81 29.75 -14.69 1.78
CA ILE A 81 30.81 -14.89 0.80
C ILE A 81 32.16 -14.53 1.44
N LYS A 82 33.07 -15.52 1.53
CA LYS A 82 34.40 -15.36 2.14
C LYS A 82 35.39 -14.64 1.23
N ASN A 83 35.29 -14.84 -0.09
CA ASN A 83 36.15 -14.15 -1.05
C ASN A 83 35.69 -12.70 -1.19
N LEU A 84 36.56 -11.76 -0.81
CA LEU A 84 36.23 -10.33 -0.80
C LEU A 84 35.94 -9.78 -2.19
N ASN A 85 36.63 -10.27 -3.24
CA ASN A 85 36.42 -9.80 -4.61
C ASN A 85 35.06 -10.26 -5.14
N ASP A 86 34.71 -11.53 -4.90
CA ASP A 86 33.41 -12.09 -5.30
C ASP A 86 32.28 -11.40 -4.52
N ARG A 87 32.51 -11.11 -3.24
CA ARG A 87 31.58 -10.36 -2.39
C ARG A 87 31.35 -8.95 -2.91
N ASP A 88 32.41 -8.19 -3.23
CA ASP A 88 32.27 -6.83 -3.75
C ASP A 88 31.53 -6.82 -5.09
N LEU A 89 31.90 -7.72 -6.02
CA LEU A 89 31.21 -7.86 -7.30
C LEU A 89 29.71 -8.17 -7.11
N PHE A 90 29.39 -9.07 -6.18
CA PHE A 90 28.00 -9.39 -5.86
C PHE A 90 27.25 -8.17 -5.29
N LEU A 91 27.86 -7.43 -4.35
CA LEU A 91 27.27 -6.25 -3.73
C LEU A 91 27.06 -5.11 -4.74
N VAL A 92 27.98 -4.89 -5.68
CA VAL A 92 27.81 -3.94 -6.79
C VAL A 92 26.59 -4.29 -7.62
N ASN A 93 26.50 -5.54 -8.08
CA ASN A 93 25.38 -6.00 -8.87
C ASN A 93 24.06 -5.89 -8.11
N LEU A 94 24.08 -6.19 -6.80
CA LEU A 94 22.91 -6.05 -5.94
C LEU A 94 22.46 -4.59 -5.82
N MET A 95 23.38 -3.64 -5.67
CA MET A 95 23.07 -2.21 -5.65
C MET A 95 22.51 -1.72 -6.98
N GLU A 96 23.11 -2.11 -8.12
CA GLU A 96 22.61 -1.71 -9.44
C GLU A 96 21.19 -2.23 -9.70
N ASN A 97 20.93 -3.49 -9.34
CA ASN A 97 19.61 -4.09 -9.46
C ASN A 97 18.60 -3.37 -8.56
N MET A 98 18.96 -3.07 -7.32
CA MET A 98 18.10 -2.35 -6.39
C MET A 98 17.79 -0.93 -6.88
N GLN A 99 18.78 -0.25 -7.46
CA GLN A 99 18.61 1.07 -8.05
C GLN A 99 17.61 1.04 -9.21
N ARG A 100 17.66 0.03 -10.08
CA ARG A 100 16.71 -0.14 -11.18
C ARG A 100 15.31 -0.48 -10.66
N THR A 101 15.18 -1.45 -9.77
CA THR A 101 13.88 -1.93 -9.26
C THR A 101 13.11 -0.83 -8.53
N PHE A 102 13.77 -0.08 -7.64
CA PHE A 102 13.10 0.99 -6.87
C PHE A 102 13.23 2.38 -7.51
N SER A 103 13.86 2.48 -8.69
CA SER A 103 14.15 3.76 -9.33
C SER A 103 14.89 4.73 -8.41
N ILE A 104 15.90 4.24 -7.68
CA ILE A 104 16.67 5.05 -6.74
C ILE A 104 17.41 6.14 -7.54
N PRO A 105 17.22 7.42 -7.22
CA PRO A 105 17.89 8.50 -7.93
C PRO A 105 19.40 8.44 -7.74
N THR A 106 20.17 8.71 -8.81
CA THR A 106 21.64 8.72 -8.78
C THR A 106 22.21 9.78 -7.84
N LEU A 107 21.48 10.89 -7.67
CA LEU A 107 21.79 11.94 -6.70
C LEU A 107 20.85 11.81 -5.50
N SER A 108 21.40 11.98 -4.29
CA SER A 108 20.60 11.92 -3.06
C SER A 108 19.41 12.89 -3.13
N SER A 109 18.21 12.31 -3.17
CA SER A 109 16.96 13.07 -3.23
C SER A 109 16.26 12.99 -1.87
N SER A 110 16.14 14.14 -1.18
CA SER A 110 15.43 14.19 0.11
C SER A 110 14.00 13.68 -0.01
N LYS A 111 13.32 13.99 -1.12
CA LYS A 111 11.95 13.54 -1.38
C LYS A 111 11.87 12.01 -1.49
N PHE A 112 12.79 11.39 -2.23
CA PHE A 112 12.83 9.93 -2.35
C PHE A 112 13.15 9.28 -1.00
N ASN A 113 14.15 9.79 -0.27
CA ASN A 113 14.57 9.25 1.02
C ASN A 113 13.42 9.27 2.05
N SER A 114 12.61 10.34 2.07
CA SER A 114 11.44 10.43 2.94
C SER A 114 10.31 9.50 2.53
N SER A 115 10.12 9.25 1.23
CA SER A 115 9.07 8.36 0.73
C SER A 115 9.42 6.88 0.83
N TYR A 116 10.70 6.52 0.82
CA TYR A 116 11.18 5.13 0.83
C TYR A 116 12.30 4.90 1.85
N PRO A 117 12.03 5.10 3.16
CA PRO A 117 13.05 5.03 4.20
C PRO A 117 13.71 3.65 4.30
N ASP A 118 12.95 2.57 4.13
CA ASP A 118 13.49 1.20 4.24
C ASP A 118 14.37 0.81 3.06
N VAL A 119 13.98 1.23 1.84
CA VAL A 119 14.75 1.01 0.61
C VAL A 119 16.10 1.72 0.73
N ILE A 120 16.11 3.00 1.11
CA ILE A 120 17.37 3.74 1.22
C ILE A 120 18.24 3.24 2.38
N SER A 121 17.64 2.80 3.49
CA SER A 121 18.35 2.22 4.62
C SER A 121 19.11 0.95 4.21
N LEU A 122 18.44 0.04 3.49
CA LEU A 122 19.08 -1.18 2.99
C LEU A 122 20.15 -0.84 1.93
N TYR A 123 19.85 0.05 0.97
CA TYR A 123 20.80 0.46 -0.07
C TYR A 123 22.10 1.03 0.54
N ARG A 124 21.99 1.85 1.58
CA ARG A 124 23.14 2.38 2.33
C ARG A 124 23.89 1.30 3.08
N SER A 125 23.19 0.35 3.68
CA SER A 125 23.83 -0.80 4.37
C SER A 125 24.67 -1.64 3.41
N ILE A 126 24.15 -1.89 2.19
CA ILE A 126 24.88 -2.60 1.13
C ILE A 126 26.12 -1.79 0.70
N SER A 127 25.96 -0.47 0.48
CA SER A 127 27.07 0.42 0.13
C SER A 127 28.16 0.44 1.20
N TYR A 128 27.78 0.44 2.47
CA TYR A 128 28.72 0.42 3.60
C TYR A 128 29.46 -0.91 3.69
N ALA A 129 28.79 -2.04 3.48
CA ALA A 129 29.42 -3.36 3.48
C ALA A 129 30.50 -3.54 2.40
N ARG A 130 30.45 -2.76 1.31
CA ARG A 130 31.51 -2.70 0.30
C ARG A 130 32.74 -1.91 0.75
N SER A 131 32.56 -1.01 1.70
CA SER A 131 33.62 -0.13 2.22
C SER A 131 34.44 -0.79 3.34
N ILE A 132 34.07 -2.01 3.75
CA ILE A 132 34.71 -2.82 4.80
C ILE A 132 35.40 -4.03 4.16
#